data_AF-A0A929WAN7-F1
#
_entry.id   AF-A0A929WAN7-F1
#
_cell.length_a   1.000
_cell.length_b   1.000
_cell.length_c   1.000
_cell.angle_alpha   90.00
_cell.angle_beta   90.00
_cell.angle_gamma   90.00
#
_symmetry.space_group_name_H-M   'P 1'
#
loop_
_entity.id
_entity.type
_entity.pdbx_description
1 polymer ?
#
loop_
_entity_poly.entity_id
_entity_poly.type
_entity_poly.pdbx_seq_one_letter_code
_entity_poly.pdbx_strand_id
1 'polypeptide(L)'
;TPTRDGSLPVDSTTIVDGTDHVDLQGGGHGTHVAAIAAGSEVGNHFHGVAPGASLLLIPSTFEGAEVIEDVRFISSFARRRHMPWVTNLSFGSQIGPHDGTTPYDRTLSTLTGPGGIIVAAMGNEGIDDLHVGATLQPGQTRYVRFTRTKTGEDGVYPDAELALWGQTPDRAVRFKLRPYVLTQGKLLPMDAAFWQRCADIRSGADRHNLKEHWSVRLHMNRVRVDLNDPAAEVVFAISLPASVRSERTFHFWCERHQGRFSPTAVPGHAAEHLAPTADYLVGEGAATIPSAIAVGSFTSRKDYPDALHPTPRGNRPNVVLNGIDQVGLRSYFSSNGPGLDTLRVRPTVLAPGSMVCSALNALAPGFNPEAKTTFIADVLKRGDRTYYYGAMQGTSMASPFVAGCVALWLQASPTLTPADITDIIRHSARRPSVMQKAEWTPLYGYGRIDAYKGLLLALKHAATTGIARPGHSAAPVSLSLTPEAWRILFNAPESQAVVTVSALDGRTLFSRTLSRPAQGSEVVITPADLPSAAPGILLLRIVTPGAVVTRKLVNPAR
;
A
#
# COMPACT_ATOMS: atom_id res chain seq x y z
N THR A 1 -20.64 14.90 -2.34
CA THR A 1 -20.44 14.54 -3.77
C THR A 1 -20.45 15.81 -4.60
N PRO A 2 -19.56 15.96 -5.61
CA PRO A 2 -19.65 17.08 -6.55
C PRO A 2 -21.01 17.10 -7.26
N THR A 3 -21.54 18.28 -7.56
CA THR A 3 -22.83 18.41 -8.28
C THR A 3 -22.67 18.00 -9.75
N ARG A 4 -23.78 17.76 -10.46
CA ARG A 4 -23.79 17.37 -11.89
C ARG A 4 -23.10 18.37 -12.83
N ASP A 5 -22.95 19.63 -12.42
CA ASP A 5 -22.21 20.65 -13.18
C ASP A 5 -20.68 20.58 -12.98
N GLY A 6 -20.24 19.68 -12.10
CA GLY A 6 -18.84 19.47 -11.79
C GLY A 6 -18.25 20.46 -10.81
N SER A 7 -19.01 21.35 -10.18
CA SER A 7 -18.52 22.18 -9.06
C SER A 7 -18.24 21.34 -7.82
N LEU A 8 -17.15 21.70 -7.11
CA LEU A 8 -16.86 21.12 -5.80
C LEU A 8 -17.80 21.78 -4.77
N PRO A 9 -18.34 21.04 -3.80
CA PRO A 9 -19.03 21.66 -2.67
C PRO A 9 -18.07 22.65 -2.01
N VAL A 10 -18.53 23.88 -1.82
CA VAL A 10 -17.73 25.00 -1.28
C VAL A 10 -17.52 24.85 0.24
N ASP A 11 -18.06 23.81 0.87
CA ASP A 11 -18.03 23.64 2.32
C ASP A 11 -17.40 22.30 2.73
N SER A 12 -16.26 22.39 3.42
CA SER A 12 -15.50 21.28 4.00
C SER A 12 -16.19 20.62 5.21
N THR A 13 -17.42 21.04 5.55
CA THR A 13 -18.15 20.51 6.72
C THR A 13 -19.26 19.52 6.38
N THR A 14 -19.59 19.32 5.10
CA THR A 14 -20.59 18.33 4.70
C THR A 14 -19.94 16.95 4.56
N ILE A 15 -20.17 16.07 5.53
CA ILE A 15 -19.90 14.63 5.37
C ILE A 15 -20.75 14.17 4.20
N VAL A 16 -20.11 13.59 3.19
CA VAL A 16 -20.85 13.00 2.08
C VAL A 16 -21.62 11.81 2.64
N ASP A 17 -22.95 11.87 2.62
CA ASP A 17 -23.80 10.74 2.99
C ASP A 17 -23.34 9.50 2.21
N GLY A 18 -23.00 8.44 2.94
CA GLY A 18 -22.55 7.17 2.39
C GLY A 18 -21.08 6.78 2.61
N THR A 19 -20.18 7.67 3.07
CA THR A 19 -18.76 7.26 3.25
C THR A 19 -18.47 6.50 4.54
N ASP A 20 -19.26 6.69 5.60
CA ASP A 20 -19.07 6.00 6.88
C ASP A 20 -20.40 5.58 7.58
N HIS A 21 -21.57 5.94 7.02
CA HIS A 21 -22.87 5.61 7.62
C HIS A 21 -23.39 4.20 7.29
N VAL A 22 -22.82 3.54 6.27
CA VAL A 22 -23.24 2.21 5.78
C VAL A 22 -22.16 1.16 6.01
N ASP A 23 -21.05 1.55 6.63
CA ASP A 23 -19.98 0.64 6.94
C ASP A 23 -20.36 -0.19 8.17
N LEU A 24 -20.94 -1.36 7.91
CA LEU A 24 -21.35 -2.29 8.96
C LEU A 24 -20.15 -2.83 9.77
N GLN A 25 -18.88 -2.52 9.41
CA GLN A 25 -17.68 -3.01 10.10
C GLN A 25 -16.44 -2.08 10.14
N GLY A 26 -16.31 -1.03 9.31
CA GLY A 26 -15.02 -0.40 9.00
C GLY A 26 -14.69 0.95 9.64
N GLY A 27 -15.36 1.34 10.73
CA GLY A 27 -14.76 2.11 11.83
C GLY A 27 -14.00 3.43 11.48
N GLY A 28 -14.34 4.09 10.37
CA GLY A 28 -13.66 5.33 9.93
C GLY A 28 -12.38 5.13 9.10
N HIS A 29 -12.20 3.97 8.46
CA HIS A 29 -11.03 3.64 7.64
C HIS A 29 -10.71 4.68 6.57
N GLY A 30 -11.72 5.11 5.78
CA GLY A 30 -11.54 6.09 4.71
C GLY A 30 -11.02 7.44 5.21
N THR A 31 -11.49 7.88 6.38
CA THR A 31 -11.02 9.11 7.05
C THR A 31 -9.53 8.99 7.41
N HIS A 32 -9.12 7.86 8.00
CA HIS A 32 -7.72 7.61 8.39
C HIS A 32 -6.80 7.61 7.18
N VAL A 33 -7.18 6.89 6.12
CA VAL A 33 -6.47 6.79 4.83
C VAL A 33 -6.32 8.16 4.16
N ALA A 34 -7.40 8.92 4.05
CA ALA A 34 -7.38 10.24 3.41
C ALA A 34 -6.47 11.22 4.16
N ALA A 35 -6.50 11.20 5.50
CA ALA A 35 -5.67 12.07 6.31
C ALA A 35 -4.17 11.70 6.25
N ILE A 36 -3.79 10.44 6.03
CA ILE A 36 -2.38 10.07 5.77
C ILE A 36 -1.90 10.71 4.47
N ALA A 37 -2.73 10.70 3.42
CA ALA A 37 -2.36 11.26 2.14
C ALA A 37 -2.29 12.80 2.19
N ALA A 38 -3.32 13.46 2.73
CA ALA A 38 -3.51 14.91 2.58
C ALA A 38 -4.16 15.62 3.78
N GLY A 39 -4.08 15.08 4.99
CA GLY A 39 -4.59 15.74 6.18
C GLY A 39 -3.92 17.10 6.43
N SER A 40 -4.70 18.13 6.76
CA SER A 40 -4.20 19.49 6.95
C SER A 40 -3.29 19.65 8.18
N GLU A 41 -2.42 20.65 8.16
CA GLU A 41 -1.63 21.05 9.33
C GLU A 41 -2.50 21.82 10.34
N VAL A 42 -2.78 21.19 11.47
CA VAL A 42 -3.66 21.75 12.52
C VAL A 42 -2.94 22.04 13.84
N GLY A 43 -1.60 21.96 13.84
CA GLY A 43 -0.75 22.23 15.01
C GLY A 43 -0.46 21.03 15.90
N ASN A 44 -0.79 19.80 15.47
CA ASN A 44 -0.55 18.57 16.21
C ASN A 44 0.50 17.63 15.60
N HIS A 45 1.20 18.08 14.55
CA HIS A 45 2.23 17.31 13.84
C HIS A 45 1.76 16.00 13.16
N PHE A 46 0.45 15.78 13.01
CA PHE A 46 -0.13 14.63 12.29
C PHE A 46 -0.75 15.00 10.93
N HIS A 47 -0.14 15.97 10.23
CA HIS A 47 -0.56 16.29 8.86
C HIS A 47 -0.21 15.15 7.89
N GLY A 48 -0.98 15.05 6.81
CA GLY A 48 -0.72 14.09 5.73
C GLY A 48 0.52 14.47 4.93
N VAL A 49 0.96 13.55 4.07
CA VAL A 49 2.17 13.75 3.26
C VAL A 49 2.04 14.95 2.30
N ALA A 50 0.86 15.17 1.72
CA ALA A 50 0.56 16.25 0.79
C ALA A 50 -0.61 17.12 1.31
N PRO A 51 -0.40 17.93 2.37
CA PRO A 51 -1.50 18.65 3.05
C PRO A 51 -2.14 19.75 2.18
N GLY A 52 -1.51 20.13 1.07
CA GLY A 52 -2.07 21.07 0.08
C GLY A 52 -2.82 20.40 -1.07
N ALA A 53 -2.93 19.08 -1.10
CA ALA A 53 -3.67 18.36 -2.14
C ALA A 53 -5.18 18.44 -1.90
N SER A 54 -5.95 18.61 -2.98
CA SER A 54 -7.41 18.49 -2.91
C SER A 54 -7.83 17.02 -2.79
N LEU A 55 -8.83 16.75 -1.95
CA LEU A 55 -9.39 15.42 -1.76
C LEU A 55 -10.70 15.24 -2.54
N LEU A 56 -10.83 14.10 -3.20
CA LEU A 56 -12.09 13.59 -3.75
C LEU A 56 -12.37 12.24 -3.09
N LEU A 57 -13.39 12.20 -2.22
CA LEU A 57 -13.81 11.00 -1.51
C LEU A 57 -14.99 10.36 -2.22
N ILE A 58 -14.87 9.07 -2.53
CA ILE A 58 -15.91 8.28 -3.20
C ILE A 58 -16.24 7.09 -2.31
N PRO A 59 -17.46 7.00 -1.74
CA PRO A 59 -17.93 5.77 -1.12
C PRO A 59 -18.09 4.71 -2.21
N SER A 60 -17.65 3.49 -1.94
CA SER A 60 -17.70 2.41 -2.93
C SER A 60 -18.24 1.14 -2.29
N THR A 61 -19.05 0.38 -3.03
CA THR A 61 -19.42 -0.99 -2.65
C THR A 61 -18.28 -1.99 -2.86
N PHE A 62 -17.19 -1.55 -3.50
CA PHE A 62 -16.07 -2.36 -3.96
C PHE A 62 -16.41 -3.38 -5.06
N GLU A 63 -17.62 -3.32 -5.63
CA GLU A 63 -17.94 -4.08 -6.84
C GLU A 63 -17.07 -3.62 -8.02
N GLY A 64 -16.49 -4.56 -8.76
CA GLY A 64 -15.50 -4.23 -9.80
C GLY A 64 -16.02 -3.28 -10.90
N ALA A 65 -17.30 -3.36 -11.26
CA ALA A 65 -17.89 -2.44 -12.23
C ALA A 65 -18.02 -1.02 -11.67
N GLU A 66 -18.39 -0.88 -10.40
CA GLU A 66 -18.49 0.42 -9.72
C GLU A 66 -17.11 1.07 -9.58
N VAL A 67 -16.10 0.32 -9.14
CA VAL A 67 -14.73 0.83 -9.00
C VAL A 67 -14.18 1.34 -10.34
N ILE A 68 -14.49 0.68 -11.47
CA ILE A 68 -14.10 1.17 -12.80
C ILE A 68 -14.75 2.54 -13.07
N GLU A 69 -16.03 2.70 -12.79
CA GLU A 69 -16.76 3.95 -13.01
C GLU A 69 -16.32 5.05 -12.05
N ASP A 70 -15.98 4.72 -10.80
CA ASP A 70 -15.41 5.65 -9.82
C ASP A 70 -14.08 6.22 -10.31
N VAL A 71 -13.15 5.35 -10.75
CA VAL A 71 -11.86 5.79 -11.28
C VAL A 71 -12.02 6.56 -12.58
N ARG A 72 -12.97 6.17 -13.44
CA ARG A 72 -13.30 6.89 -14.68
C ARG A 72 -13.83 8.29 -14.37
N PHE A 73 -14.66 8.43 -13.34
CA PHE A 73 -15.16 9.71 -12.86
C PHE A 73 -14.01 10.60 -12.37
N ILE A 74 -13.11 10.09 -11.51
CA ILE A 74 -11.92 10.82 -11.02
C ILE A 74 -11.08 11.31 -12.21
N SER A 75 -10.72 10.41 -13.12
CA SER A 75 -9.88 10.73 -14.29
C SER A 75 -10.54 11.80 -15.17
N SER A 76 -11.84 11.67 -15.44
CA SER A 76 -12.58 12.63 -16.25
C SER A 76 -12.73 13.99 -15.56
N PHE A 77 -12.96 14.00 -14.25
CA PHE A 77 -13.06 15.21 -13.44
C PHE A 77 -11.75 15.99 -13.42
N ALA A 78 -10.63 15.31 -13.18
CA ALA A 78 -9.30 15.90 -13.11
C ALA A 78 -8.84 16.42 -14.48
N ARG A 79 -9.09 15.66 -15.56
CA ARG A 79 -8.76 16.07 -16.93
C ARG A 79 -9.48 17.36 -17.35
N ARG A 80 -10.78 17.50 -17.03
CA ARG A 80 -11.54 18.74 -17.30
C ARG A 80 -10.99 19.96 -16.57
N ARG A 81 -10.23 19.76 -15.49
CA ARG A 81 -9.64 20.81 -14.67
C ARG A 81 -8.14 21.00 -14.91
N HIS A 82 -7.56 20.25 -15.84
CA HIS A 82 -6.11 20.23 -16.08
C HIS A 82 -5.31 19.95 -14.80
N MET A 83 -5.83 19.10 -13.92
CA MET A 83 -5.19 18.73 -12.67
C MET A 83 -4.58 17.33 -12.80
N PRO A 84 -3.32 17.12 -12.36
CA PRO A 84 -2.84 15.78 -12.11
C PRO A 84 -3.62 15.15 -10.93
N TRP A 85 -3.71 13.83 -10.91
CA TRP A 85 -4.49 13.09 -9.92
C TRP A 85 -3.81 11.79 -9.52
N VAL A 86 -4.08 11.38 -8.28
CA VAL A 86 -3.67 10.10 -7.73
C VAL A 86 -4.90 9.45 -7.11
N THR A 87 -5.25 8.26 -7.56
CA THR A 87 -6.27 7.43 -6.90
C THR A 87 -5.58 6.42 -5.99
N ASN A 88 -6.00 6.39 -4.72
CA ASN A 88 -5.54 5.41 -3.75
C ASN A 88 -6.57 4.29 -3.59
N LEU A 89 -6.14 3.04 -3.79
CA LEU A 89 -6.93 1.83 -3.60
C LEU A 89 -6.39 1.06 -2.39
N SER A 90 -6.92 1.37 -1.21
CA SER A 90 -6.52 0.75 0.07
C SER A 90 -7.31 -0.54 0.38
N PHE A 91 -7.63 -1.33 -0.64
CA PHE A 91 -8.38 -2.59 -0.56
C PHE A 91 -7.75 -3.65 -1.50
N GLY A 92 -8.24 -4.89 -1.42
CA GLY A 92 -7.86 -5.99 -2.30
C GLY A 92 -8.45 -7.31 -1.82
N SER A 93 -8.37 -8.34 -2.65
CA SER A 93 -8.83 -9.71 -2.36
C SER A 93 -7.71 -10.72 -2.65
N GLN A 94 -7.87 -11.97 -2.22
CA GLN A 94 -7.03 -13.08 -2.66
C GLN A 94 -7.67 -13.91 -3.78
N ILE A 95 -8.88 -13.56 -4.22
CA ILE A 95 -9.66 -14.31 -5.22
C ILE A 95 -9.47 -13.73 -6.62
N GLY A 96 -8.58 -14.35 -7.41
CA GLY A 96 -8.39 -14.07 -8.84
C GLY A 96 -7.08 -14.66 -9.38
N PRO A 97 -6.66 -14.28 -10.60
CA PRO A 97 -5.48 -14.85 -11.25
C PRO A 97 -4.13 -14.24 -10.83
N HIS A 98 -4.10 -13.13 -10.07
CA HIS A 98 -2.90 -12.49 -9.50
C HIS A 98 -1.86 -11.97 -10.49
N ASP A 99 -2.26 -11.75 -11.74
CA ASP A 99 -1.36 -11.38 -12.84
C ASP A 99 -1.80 -10.15 -13.66
N GLY A 100 -2.84 -9.43 -13.22
CA GLY A 100 -3.29 -8.20 -13.86
C GLY A 100 -3.92 -8.40 -15.25
N THR A 101 -4.26 -9.64 -15.61
CA THR A 101 -4.81 -9.96 -16.93
C THR A 101 -6.34 -9.85 -17.00
N THR A 102 -7.01 -9.69 -15.86
CA THR A 102 -8.48 -9.57 -15.82
C THR A 102 -8.96 -8.36 -16.64
N PRO A 103 -10.14 -8.42 -17.28
CA PRO A 103 -10.72 -7.25 -17.94
C PRO A 103 -10.82 -6.03 -17.03
N TYR A 104 -11.07 -6.26 -15.73
CA TYR A 104 -11.11 -5.24 -14.70
C TYR A 104 -9.75 -4.53 -14.56
N ASP A 105 -8.68 -5.29 -14.32
CA ASP A 105 -7.33 -4.74 -14.12
C ASP A 105 -6.83 -4.01 -15.37
N ARG A 106 -7.07 -4.60 -16.55
CA ARG A 106 -6.71 -4.00 -17.83
C ARG A 106 -7.46 -2.70 -18.07
N THR A 107 -8.76 -2.65 -17.74
CA THR A 107 -9.57 -1.43 -17.90
C THR A 107 -9.08 -0.32 -16.99
N LEU A 108 -8.89 -0.59 -15.69
CA LEU A 108 -8.35 0.40 -14.76
C LEU A 108 -6.98 0.90 -15.19
N SER A 109 -6.13 0.01 -15.71
CA SER A 109 -4.81 0.40 -16.19
C SER A 109 -4.89 1.41 -17.35
N THR A 110 -5.85 1.28 -18.25
CA THR A 110 -6.05 2.22 -19.37
C THR A 110 -6.57 3.60 -18.95
N LEU A 111 -7.13 3.73 -17.74
CA LEU A 111 -7.60 5.02 -17.22
C LEU A 111 -6.45 5.92 -16.72
N THR A 112 -5.28 5.31 -16.47
CA THR A 112 -4.04 6.00 -16.06
C THR A 112 -3.28 6.58 -17.25
N GLY A 113 -2.26 7.41 -17.00
CA GLY A 113 -1.44 8.03 -18.04
C GLY A 113 -0.60 9.19 -17.50
N PRO A 114 -0.08 10.08 -18.36
CA PRO A 114 0.58 11.31 -17.93
C PRO A 114 -0.30 12.08 -16.95
N GLY A 115 0.20 12.29 -15.73
CA GLY A 115 -0.51 13.01 -14.67
C GLY A 115 -1.61 12.24 -13.95
N GLY A 116 -1.85 10.98 -14.28
CA GLY A 116 -2.92 10.16 -13.68
C GLY A 116 -2.42 8.83 -13.18
N ILE A 117 -2.33 8.67 -11.86
CA ILE A 117 -1.64 7.54 -11.21
C ILE A 117 -2.59 6.77 -10.29
N ILE A 118 -2.48 5.44 -10.28
CA ILE A 118 -3.11 4.57 -9.27
C ILE A 118 -2.03 4.08 -8.30
N VAL A 119 -2.32 4.18 -7.01
CA VAL A 119 -1.51 3.61 -5.92
C VAL A 119 -2.38 2.62 -5.17
N ALA A 120 -1.88 1.41 -4.94
CA ALA A 120 -2.66 0.31 -4.41
C ALA A 120 -1.95 -0.43 -3.28
N ALA A 121 -2.70 -0.82 -2.25
CA ALA A 121 -2.20 -1.62 -1.14
C ALA A 121 -1.94 -3.07 -1.58
N MET A 122 -0.84 -3.66 -1.11
CA MET A 122 -0.49 -5.05 -1.43
C MET A 122 -1.38 -6.10 -0.78
N GLY A 123 -2.12 -5.76 0.27
CA GLY A 123 -2.77 -6.73 1.15
C GLY A 123 -2.00 -6.94 2.47
N ASN A 124 -2.61 -7.63 3.40
CA ASN A 124 -2.12 -7.80 4.77
C ASN A 124 -1.86 -9.30 5.13
N GLU A 125 -1.74 -10.16 4.13
CA GLU A 125 -1.78 -11.62 4.23
C GLU A 125 -0.37 -12.24 4.34
N GLY A 126 0.67 -11.43 4.59
CA GLY A 126 2.07 -11.84 4.46
C GLY A 126 2.57 -12.95 5.40
N ILE A 127 1.75 -13.42 6.34
CA ILE A 127 1.99 -14.57 7.23
C ILE A 127 0.87 -15.63 7.16
N ASP A 128 -0.09 -15.44 6.26
CA ASP A 128 -1.26 -16.31 6.16
C ASP A 128 -1.02 -17.41 5.11
N ASP A 129 -1.44 -18.64 5.44
CA ASP A 129 -1.30 -19.83 4.60
C ASP A 129 -2.40 -19.89 3.53
N LEU A 130 -2.46 -18.87 2.66
CA LEU A 130 -3.60 -18.68 1.74
C LEU A 130 -3.35 -19.17 0.32
N HIS A 131 -2.13 -19.58 -0.03
CA HIS A 131 -1.75 -19.99 -1.38
C HIS A 131 -1.07 -21.37 -1.40
N VAL A 132 -1.45 -22.20 -2.38
CA VAL A 132 -0.66 -23.36 -2.84
C VAL A 132 -0.51 -23.30 -4.36
N GLY A 133 0.60 -23.80 -4.89
CA GLY A 133 0.81 -23.92 -6.33
C GLY A 133 1.75 -25.07 -6.67
N ALA A 134 1.58 -25.65 -7.85
CA ALA A 134 2.45 -26.72 -8.33
C ALA A 134 2.41 -26.84 -9.86
N THR A 135 3.52 -27.34 -10.43
CA THR A 135 3.56 -27.86 -11.80
C THR A 135 3.25 -29.36 -11.76
N LEU A 136 2.19 -29.77 -12.47
CA LEU A 136 1.79 -31.17 -12.57
C LEU A 136 2.21 -31.76 -13.91
N GLN A 137 2.77 -32.96 -13.87
CA GLN A 137 2.95 -33.82 -15.04
C GLN A 137 1.60 -34.44 -15.47
N PRO A 138 1.40 -34.79 -16.75
CA PRO A 138 0.22 -35.53 -17.19
C PRO A 138 0.01 -36.82 -16.37
N GLY A 139 -1.21 -37.02 -15.88
CA GLY A 139 -1.59 -38.14 -15.02
C GLY A 139 -1.35 -37.93 -13.53
N GLN A 140 -0.70 -36.83 -13.13
CA GLN A 140 -0.37 -36.56 -11.74
C GLN A 140 -1.56 -35.98 -10.96
N THR A 141 -1.64 -36.35 -9.67
CA THR A 141 -2.57 -35.78 -8.70
C THR A 141 -1.80 -35.23 -7.49
N ARG A 142 -2.30 -34.12 -6.93
CA ARG A 142 -1.83 -33.51 -5.69
C ARG A 142 -3.00 -33.20 -4.78
N TYR A 143 -2.76 -33.18 -3.47
CA TYR A 143 -3.79 -32.96 -2.46
C TYR A 143 -3.48 -31.72 -1.64
N VAL A 144 -4.47 -30.86 -1.47
CA VAL A 144 -4.40 -29.71 -0.58
C VAL A 144 -5.47 -29.83 0.49
N ARG A 145 -5.08 -29.57 1.75
CA ARG A 145 -5.98 -29.60 2.90
C ARG A 145 -6.39 -28.18 3.24
N PHE A 146 -7.68 -27.90 3.22
CA PHE A 146 -8.26 -26.64 3.63
C PHE A 146 -8.89 -26.78 5.02
N THR A 147 -8.50 -25.90 5.92
CA THR A 147 -8.92 -25.91 7.31
C THR A 147 -9.46 -24.56 7.74
N ARG A 148 -10.26 -24.59 8.80
CA ARG A 148 -10.79 -23.39 9.43
C ARG A 148 -10.81 -23.54 10.94
N THR A 149 -10.06 -22.66 11.60
CA THR A 149 -9.81 -22.71 13.04
C THR A 149 -10.67 -21.74 13.85
N LYS A 150 -11.19 -20.65 13.24
CA LYS A 150 -12.06 -19.68 13.93
C LYS A 150 -13.54 -19.99 13.69
N THR A 151 -14.30 -20.06 14.78
CA THR A 151 -15.76 -19.84 14.79
C THR A 151 -16.04 -18.42 14.30
N GLY A 152 -16.98 -18.23 13.37
CA GLY A 152 -17.42 -16.88 13.01
C GLY A 152 -18.12 -16.17 14.18
N GLU A 153 -18.45 -14.88 14.00
CA GLU A 153 -19.34 -14.17 14.94
C GLU A 153 -20.65 -14.97 15.13
N ASP A 154 -21.12 -15.04 16.37
CA ASP A 154 -22.31 -15.80 16.77
C ASP A 154 -22.30 -17.31 16.42
N GLY A 155 -21.12 -17.89 16.16
CA GLY A 155 -20.97 -19.31 15.81
C GLY A 155 -21.31 -19.64 14.35
N VAL A 156 -21.60 -18.64 13.52
CA VAL A 156 -21.89 -18.81 12.09
C VAL A 156 -20.65 -18.50 11.27
N TYR A 157 -20.11 -19.51 10.60
CA TYR A 157 -18.98 -19.33 9.71
C TYR A 157 -19.45 -18.73 8.36
N PRO A 158 -18.94 -17.58 7.89
CA PRO A 158 -19.19 -17.13 6.51
C PRO A 158 -18.69 -18.17 5.51
N ASP A 159 -19.24 -18.20 4.31
CA ASP A 159 -18.75 -19.12 3.27
C ASP A 159 -17.27 -18.88 2.95
N ALA A 160 -16.56 -19.93 2.56
CA ALA A 160 -15.17 -19.84 2.14
C ALA A 160 -15.05 -19.83 0.63
N GLU A 161 -14.41 -18.80 0.09
CA GLU A 161 -14.13 -18.65 -1.32
C GLU A 161 -12.70 -19.10 -1.61
N LEU A 162 -12.56 -19.93 -2.65
CA LEU A 162 -11.29 -20.42 -3.14
C LEU A 162 -11.28 -20.36 -4.67
N ALA A 163 -10.12 -20.05 -5.25
CA ALA A 163 -9.99 -19.93 -6.69
C ALA A 163 -8.68 -20.52 -7.20
N LEU A 164 -8.79 -21.55 -8.03
CA LEU A 164 -7.65 -22.17 -8.73
C LEU A 164 -7.54 -21.54 -10.11
N TRP A 165 -6.32 -21.20 -10.52
CA TRP A 165 -6.02 -20.63 -11.83
C TRP A 165 -4.84 -21.33 -12.48
N GLY A 166 -4.92 -21.51 -13.80
CA GLY A 166 -3.85 -22.04 -14.64
C GLY A 166 -3.88 -21.41 -16.03
N GLN A 167 -2.80 -21.57 -16.79
CA GLN A 167 -2.73 -21.10 -18.18
C GLN A 167 -3.41 -22.06 -19.14
N THR A 168 -4.20 -21.54 -20.09
CA THR A 168 -4.86 -22.34 -21.13
C THR A 168 -4.85 -21.64 -22.49
N PRO A 169 -3.82 -21.90 -23.32
CA PRO A 169 -3.71 -21.29 -24.66
C PRO A 169 -4.87 -21.65 -25.58
N ASP A 170 -5.47 -22.83 -25.39
CA ASP A 170 -6.55 -23.39 -26.20
C ASP A 170 -7.94 -23.18 -25.58
N ARG A 171 -8.05 -22.38 -24.51
CA ARG A 171 -9.33 -22.05 -23.84
C ARG A 171 -10.09 -23.29 -23.37
N ALA A 172 -9.38 -24.31 -22.92
CA ALA A 172 -9.95 -25.52 -22.39
C ALA A 172 -9.56 -25.74 -20.93
N VAL A 173 -10.52 -26.18 -20.11
CA VAL A 173 -10.26 -26.59 -18.72
C VAL A 173 -9.62 -27.98 -18.73
N ARG A 174 -8.39 -28.07 -18.26
CA ARG A 174 -7.58 -29.29 -18.19
C ARG A 174 -7.46 -29.78 -16.75
N PHE A 175 -7.24 -28.91 -15.78
CA PHE A 175 -7.21 -29.32 -14.38
C PHE A 175 -8.57 -29.86 -13.94
N LYS A 176 -8.55 -30.92 -13.12
CA LYS A 176 -9.72 -31.44 -12.42
C LYS A 176 -9.57 -31.19 -10.94
N LEU A 177 -10.61 -30.64 -10.32
CA LEU A 177 -10.70 -30.39 -8.90
C LEU A 177 -11.76 -31.31 -8.30
N ARG A 178 -11.37 -32.20 -7.38
CA ARG A 178 -12.29 -33.11 -6.68
C ARG A 178 -12.22 -32.90 -5.18
N PRO A 179 -13.32 -32.49 -4.53
CA PRO A 179 -13.36 -32.33 -3.08
C PRO A 179 -13.59 -33.67 -2.36
N TYR A 180 -13.05 -33.75 -1.15
CA TYR A 180 -13.18 -34.85 -0.18
C TYR A 180 -13.40 -34.23 1.19
N VAL A 181 -13.94 -35.01 2.13
CA VAL A 181 -13.99 -34.61 3.54
C VAL A 181 -12.97 -35.40 4.33
N LEU A 182 -12.19 -34.69 5.13
CA LEU A 182 -11.36 -35.29 6.17
C LEU A 182 -12.09 -35.18 7.51
N THR A 183 -12.52 -36.32 8.05
CA THR A 183 -13.24 -36.41 9.32
C THR A 183 -12.68 -37.57 10.14
N GLN A 184 -12.45 -37.34 11.43
CA GLN A 184 -11.93 -38.36 12.35
C GLN A 184 -10.66 -39.09 11.82
N GLY A 185 -9.78 -38.36 11.14
CA GLY A 185 -8.54 -38.90 10.55
C GLY A 185 -8.71 -39.73 9.27
N LYS A 186 -9.94 -39.84 8.73
CA LYS A 186 -10.24 -40.58 7.50
C LYS A 186 -10.63 -39.63 6.37
N LEU A 187 -10.05 -39.86 5.20
CA LEU A 187 -10.40 -39.15 3.97
C LEU A 187 -11.56 -39.88 3.28
N LEU A 188 -12.72 -39.23 3.18
CA LEU A 188 -13.95 -39.81 2.66
C LEU A 188 -14.35 -39.13 1.34
N PRO A 189 -14.61 -39.89 0.26
CA PRO A 189 -15.29 -39.37 -0.90
C PRO A 189 -16.78 -39.18 -0.59
N MET A 190 -17.29 -37.98 -0.84
CA MET A 190 -18.72 -37.69 -0.75
C MET A 190 -19.36 -37.70 -2.14
N ASP A 191 -20.66 -37.99 -2.19
CA ASP A 191 -21.42 -38.02 -3.44
C ASP A 191 -21.77 -36.60 -3.95
N ALA A 192 -22.35 -36.54 -5.15
CA ALA A 192 -22.74 -35.28 -5.77
C ALA A 192 -23.84 -34.54 -4.97
N ALA A 193 -24.76 -35.28 -4.34
CA ALA A 193 -25.87 -34.68 -3.59
C ALA A 193 -25.37 -33.98 -2.32
N PHE A 194 -24.36 -34.53 -1.66
CA PHE A 194 -23.67 -33.89 -0.54
C PHE A 194 -23.01 -32.58 -0.99
N TRP A 195 -22.22 -32.61 -2.05
CA TRP A 195 -21.50 -31.43 -2.52
C TRP A 195 -22.42 -30.33 -3.04
N GLN A 196 -23.55 -30.66 -3.69
CA GLN A 196 -24.55 -29.67 -4.11
C GLN A 196 -25.12 -28.85 -2.94
N ARG A 197 -25.14 -29.39 -1.71
CA ARG A 197 -25.57 -28.65 -0.51
C ARG A 197 -24.44 -27.87 0.15
N CYS A 198 -23.22 -28.40 0.04
CA CYS A 198 -22.06 -27.94 0.81
C CYS A 198 -21.10 -27.04 0.03
N ALA A 199 -21.16 -27.01 -1.30
CA ALA A 199 -20.29 -26.17 -2.10
C ALA A 199 -20.86 -25.83 -3.48
N ASP A 200 -20.64 -24.60 -3.92
CA ASP A 200 -20.77 -24.20 -5.32
C ASP A 200 -19.40 -24.33 -5.98
N ILE A 201 -19.23 -25.33 -6.86
CA ILE A 201 -17.97 -25.59 -7.57
C ILE A 201 -18.19 -25.38 -9.06
N ARG A 202 -17.49 -24.41 -9.62
CA ARG A 202 -17.59 -24.04 -11.05
C ARG A 202 -16.21 -24.07 -11.68
N SER A 203 -16.14 -24.38 -12.95
CA SER A 203 -14.91 -24.28 -13.74
C SER A 203 -15.18 -23.57 -15.05
N GLY A 204 -14.15 -22.95 -15.60
CA GLY A 204 -14.25 -22.23 -16.86
C GLY A 204 -12.89 -21.95 -17.47
N ALA A 205 -12.92 -21.61 -18.75
CA ALA A 205 -11.79 -21.02 -19.44
C ALA A 205 -12.17 -19.59 -19.80
N ASP A 206 -11.45 -18.63 -19.25
CA ASP A 206 -11.69 -17.22 -19.50
C ASP A 206 -11.12 -16.82 -20.86
N ARG A 207 -12.02 -16.32 -21.71
CA ARG A 207 -11.75 -15.93 -23.10
C ARG A 207 -10.89 -14.68 -23.20
N HIS A 208 -10.82 -13.87 -22.15
CA HIS A 208 -10.17 -12.56 -22.15
C HIS A 208 -8.69 -12.64 -21.73
N ASN A 209 -8.32 -13.60 -20.88
CA ASN A 209 -6.96 -13.74 -20.36
C ASN A 209 -6.30 -15.10 -20.62
N LEU A 210 -6.96 -16.01 -21.35
CA LEU A 210 -6.45 -17.36 -21.65
C LEU A 210 -6.12 -18.17 -20.39
N LYS A 211 -6.94 -18.02 -19.34
CA LYS A 211 -6.81 -18.76 -18.10
C LYS A 211 -7.89 -19.81 -17.94
N GLU A 212 -7.52 -20.98 -17.44
CA GLU A 212 -8.48 -21.93 -16.88
C GLU A 212 -8.61 -21.65 -15.39
N HIS A 213 -9.81 -21.82 -14.86
CA HIS A 213 -10.07 -21.62 -13.45
C HIS A 213 -11.07 -22.62 -12.87
N TRP A 214 -10.98 -22.77 -11.55
CA TRP A 214 -12.03 -23.33 -10.72
C TRP A 214 -12.38 -22.33 -9.62
N SER A 215 -13.66 -22.02 -9.44
CA SER A 215 -14.18 -21.22 -8.33
C SER A 215 -14.94 -22.12 -7.39
N VAL A 216 -14.64 -22.03 -6.09
CA VAL A 216 -15.27 -22.81 -5.03
C VAL A 216 -15.81 -21.84 -4.00
N ARG A 217 -17.12 -21.87 -3.77
CA ARG A 217 -17.73 -21.32 -2.55
C ARG A 217 -18.11 -22.49 -1.66
N LEU A 218 -17.50 -22.59 -0.49
CA LEU A 218 -17.60 -23.71 0.42
C LEU A 218 -18.39 -23.33 1.69
N HIS A 219 -19.52 -23.98 1.88
CA HIS A 219 -20.38 -23.85 3.06
C HIS A 219 -19.86 -24.75 4.19
N MET A 220 -18.73 -24.38 4.81
CA MET A 220 -18.05 -25.21 5.82
C MET A 220 -18.97 -25.62 6.99
N ASN A 221 -19.93 -24.78 7.35
CA ASN A 221 -20.95 -25.09 8.37
C ASN A 221 -21.76 -26.32 8.00
N ARG A 222 -22.24 -26.38 6.77
CA ARG A 222 -23.08 -27.48 6.30
C ARG A 222 -22.29 -28.79 6.28
N VAL A 223 -21.02 -28.74 5.86
CA VAL A 223 -20.13 -29.93 5.93
C VAL A 223 -20.06 -30.48 7.36
N ARG A 224 -19.82 -29.61 8.34
CA ARG A 224 -19.66 -30.02 9.75
C ARG A 224 -20.97 -30.46 10.39
N VAL A 225 -22.09 -29.79 10.07
CA VAL A 225 -23.43 -30.13 10.57
C VAL A 225 -23.92 -31.46 9.99
N ASP A 226 -23.84 -31.64 8.67
CA ASP A 226 -24.31 -32.87 8.01
C ASP A 226 -23.54 -34.11 8.50
N LEU A 227 -22.28 -33.94 8.93
CA LEU A 227 -21.43 -35.02 9.44
C LEU A 227 -21.42 -35.14 10.97
N ASN A 228 -22.01 -34.17 11.67
CA ASN A 228 -21.90 -34.03 13.12
C ASN A 228 -20.43 -34.08 13.62
N ASP A 229 -19.54 -33.38 12.90
CA ASP A 229 -18.11 -33.29 13.22
C ASP A 229 -17.62 -31.84 13.10
N PRO A 230 -17.44 -31.12 14.23
CA PRO A 230 -16.97 -29.74 14.21
C PRO A 230 -15.49 -29.61 13.79
N ALA A 231 -14.73 -30.71 13.80
CA ALA A 231 -13.34 -30.76 13.35
C ALA A 231 -13.20 -31.19 11.89
N ALA A 232 -14.31 -31.45 11.19
CA ALA A 232 -14.25 -31.82 9.78
C ALA A 232 -13.62 -30.69 8.94
N GLU A 233 -12.85 -31.12 7.94
CA GLU A 233 -12.11 -30.29 7.01
C GLU A 233 -12.33 -30.76 5.58
N VAL A 234 -11.97 -29.93 4.62
CA VAL A 234 -12.10 -30.25 3.19
C VAL A 234 -10.73 -30.43 2.58
N VAL A 235 -10.59 -31.49 1.79
CA VAL A 235 -9.38 -31.77 1.03
C VAL A 235 -9.74 -31.70 -0.45
N PHE A 236 -8.93 -31.00 -1.24
CA PHE A 236 -9.09 -30.96 -2.69
C PHE A 236 -7.99 -31.79 -3.34
N ALA A 237 -8.38 -32.76 -4.18
CA ALA A 237 -7.50 -33.43 -5.11
C ALA A 237 -7.48 -32.64 -6.43
N ILE A 238 -6.30 -32.19 -6.84
CA ILE A 238 -6.05 -31.44 -8.06
C ILE A 238 -5.27 -32.36 -9.00
N SER A 239 -5.81 -32.62 -10.17
CA SER A 239 -5.19 -33.55 -11.13
C SER A 239 -5.09 -32.96 -12.54
N LEU A 240 -4.02 -33.35 -13.24
CA LEU A 240 -3.85 -33.10 -14.66
C LEU A 240 -4.08 -34.43 -15.41
N PRO A 241 -5.09 -34.53 -16.30
CA PRO A 241 -5.37 -35.77 -17.02
C PRO A 241 -4.18 -36.25 -17.85
N ALA A 242 -3.97 -37.57 -17.92
CA ALA A 242 -2.91 -38.17 -18.74
C ALA A 242 -3.05 -37.89 -20.26
N SER A 243 -4.23 -37.46 -20.71
CA SER A 243 -4.48 -37.04 -22.09
C SER A 243 -3.89 -35.66 -22.43
N VAL A 244 -3.45 -34.88 -21.44
CA VAL A 244 -2.76 -33.61 -21.65
C VAL A 244 -1.32 -33.89 -22.11
N ARG A 245 -0.82 -33.12 -23.07
CA ARG A 245 0.46 -33.40 -23.75
C ARG A 245 1.71 -32.91 -23.00
N SER A 246 1.56 -32.00 -22.04
CA SER A 246 2.67 -31.36 -21.35
C SER A 246 2.30 -31.06 -19.91
N GLU A 247 3.31 -30.83 -19.08
CA GLU A 247 3.13 -30.32 -17.74
C GLU A 247 2.40 -28.96 -17.74
N ARG A 248 1.72 -28.66 -16.64
CA ARG A 248 1.03 -27.39 -16.43
C ARG A 248 1.15 -26.93 -14.99
N THR A 249 1.29 -25.62 -14.80
CA THR A 249 1.30 -24.98 -13.48
C THR A 249 -0.08 -24.46 -13.14
N PHE A 250 -0.49 -24.67 -11.88
CA PHE A 250 -1.64 -24.01 -11.29
C PHE A 250 -1.23 -23.28 -10.01
N HIS A 251 -2.06 -22.30 -9.65
CA HIS A 251 -2.06 -21.63 -8.36
C HIS A 251 -3.46 -21.69 -7.77
N PHE A 252 -3.58 -21.83 -6.46
CA PHE A 252 -4.85 -21.96 -5.77
C PHE A 252 -4.82 -21.11 -4.50
N TRP A 253 -5.77 -20.19 -4.40
CA TRP A 253 -5.90 -19.28 -3.27
C TRP A 253 -7.20 -19.51 -2.50
N CYS A 254 -7.21 -19.07 -1.24
CA CYS A 254 -8.42 -18.90 -0.45
C CYS A 254 -8.45 -17.50 0.18
N GLU A 255 -9.65 -17.01 0.46
CA GLU A 255 -9.81 -15.66 1.00
C GLU A 255 -9.45 -15.60 2.49
N ARG A 256 -8.84 -14.48 2.87
CA ARG A 256 -8.47 -14.19 4.26
C ARG A 256 -9.72 -14.22 5.16
N HIS A 257 -9.53 -14.65 6.42
CA HIS A 257 -10.58 -14.78 7.44
C HIS A 257 -11.64 -15.86 7.18
N GLN A 258 -11.66 -16.46 5.99
CA GLN A 258 -12.60 -17.53 5.64
C GLN A 258 -12.00 -18.94 5.80
N GLY A 259 -10.68 -19.05 5.93
CA GLY A 259 -9.95 -20.28 6.25
C GLY A 259 -8.47 -20.16 5.88
N ARG A 260 -7.79 -21.30 5.77
CA ARG A 260 -6.41 -21.40 5.28
C ARG A 260 -6.10 -22.80 4.76
N PHE A 261 -5.05 -22.93 3.97
CA PHE A 261 -4.47 -24.24 3.68
C PHE A 261 -3.62 -24.72 4.86
N SER A 262 -3.60 -26.04 5.07
CA SER A 262 -2.89 -26.67 6.18
C SER A 262 -1.54 -27.19 5.71
N PRO A 263 -0.44 -26.95 6.45
CA PRO A 263 0.84 -27.61 6.21
C PRO A 263 0.85 -29.08 6.66
N THR A 264 -0.19 -29.52 7.36
CA THR A 264 -0.30 -30.90 7.85
C THR A 264 -0.77 -31.80 6.72
N ALA A 265 0.06 -32.78 6.38
CA ALA A 265 -0.19 -33.76 5.34
C ALA A 265 -1.57 -34.43 5.44
N VAL A 266 -2.15 -34.72 4.27
CA VAL A 266 -3.39 -35.49 4.15
C VAL A 266 -3.12 -36.95 4.51
N PRO A 267 -3.87 -37.57 5.43
CA PRO A 267 -3.69 -38.98 5.78
C PRO A 267 -3.76 -39.90 4.55
N GLY A 268 -2.78 -40.77 4.40
CA GLY A 268 -2.64 -41.67 3.24
C GLY A 268 -2.09 -41.04 1.96
N HIS A 269 -1.84 -39.72 1.94
CA HIS A 269 -1.39 -38.96 0.77
C HIS A 269 -0.26 -37.98 1.10
N ALA A 270 0.65 -38.37 1.99
CA ALA A 270 1.71 -37.48 2.46
C ALA A 270 2.70 -37.07 1.35
N ALA A 271 2.98 -37.97 0.40
CA ALA A 271 3.89 -37.69 -0.71
C ALA A 271 3.27 -36.77 -1.78
N GLU A 272 1.95 -36.72 -1.85
CA GLU A 272 1.18 -35.92 -2.81
C GLU A 272 0.64 -34.61 -2.20
N HIS A 273 0.85 -34.39 -0.91
CA HIS A 273 0.37 -33.20 -0.22
C HIS A 273 1.12 -31.94 -0.66
N LEU A 274 0.39 -30.86 -0.91
CA LEU A 274 0.94 -29.53 -1.11
C LEU A 274 0.80 -28.71 0.16
N ALA A 275 1.95 -28.37 0.75
CA ALA A 275 2.02 -27.42 1.84
C ALA A 275 1.79 -25.99 1.32
N PRO A 276 1.18 -25.10 2.13
CA PRO A 276 1.01 -23.70 1.77
C PRO A 276 2.33 -22.96 1.68
N THR A 277 2.29 -21.86 0.94
CA THR A 277 3.37 -20.87 0.88
C THR A 277 2.82 -19.50 1.22
N ALA A 278 3.64 -18.64 1.80
CA ALA A 278 3.31 -17.23 1.98
C ALA A 278 3.62 -16.39 0.72
N ASP A 279 4.05 -16.99 -0.39
CA ASP A 279 4.35 -16.29 -1.65
C ASP A 279 3.09 -16.10 -2.50
N TYR A 280 3.16 -15.19 -3.48
CA TYR A 280 2.07 -14.90 -4.43
C TYR A 280 0.77 -14.41 -3.77
N LEU A 281 0.88 -13.52 -2.78
CA LEU A 281 -0.27 -12.99 -2.04
C LEU A 281 -0.61 -11.54 -2.44
N VAL A 282 -0.32 -11.17 -3.68
CA VAL A 282 -0.55 -9.80 -4.18
C VAL A 282 -2.06 -9.54 -4.21
N GLY A 283 -2.51 -8.49 -3.52
CA GLY A 283 -3.93 -8.12 -3.46
C GLY A 283 -4.56 -7.94 -4.85
N GLU A 284 -5.43 -8.88 -5.21
CA GLU A 284 -6.21 -8.90 -6.44
C GLU A 284 -7.21 -7.75 -6.46
N GLY A 285 -7.47 -7.19 -7.65
CA GLY A 285 -8.42 -6.10 -7.83
C GLY A 285 -7.87 -4.72 -7.46
N ALA A 286 -6.63 -4.63 -6.98
CA ALA A 286 -5.95 -3.38 -6.69
C ALA A 286 -4.46 -3.43 -7.05
N ALA A 287 -3.63 -4.13 -6.27
CA ALA A 287 -2.18 -4.18 -6.51
C ALA A 287 -1.81 -4.94 -7.79
N THR A 288 -2.69 -5.81 -8.29
CA THR A 288 -2.52 -6.55 -9.55
C THR A 288 -2.75 -5.69 -10.78
N ILE A 289 -3.40 -4.51 -10.66
CA ILE A 289 -3.59 -3.58 -11.77
C ILE A 289 -2.23 -3.24 -12.38
N PRO A 290 -2.01 -3.48 -13.69
CA PRO A 290 -0.69 -3.36 -14.30
C PRO A 290 0.01 -2.01 -14.08
N SER A 291 -0.70 -0.90 -14.21
CA SER A 291 -0.12 0.44 -14.02
C SER A 291 -0.17 0.95 -12.57
N ALA A 292 -0.69 0.17 -11.62
CA ALA A 292 -0.68 0.59 -10.22
C ALA A 292 0.73 0.54 -9.62
N ILE A 293 1.03 1.52 -8.76
CA ILE A 293 2.14 1.46 -7.83
C ILE A 293 1.71 0.61 -6.64
N ALA A 294 2.23 -0.61 -6.55
CA ALA A 294 1.83 -1.57 -5.52
C ALA A 294 2.68 -1.40 -4.25
N VAL A 295 2.02 -1.15 -3.12
CA VAL A 295 2.65 -0.67 -1.89
C VAL A 295 2.53 -1.67 -0.76
N GLY A 296 3.68 -2.17 -0.31
CA GLY A 296 3.79 -2.94 0.92
C GLY A 296 4.07 -2.06 2.14
N SER A 297 4.12 -2.66 3.33
CA SER A 297 4.33 -1.97 4.59
C SER A 297 5.72 -2.21 5.18
N PHE A 298 6.31 -1.16 5.75
CA PHE A 298 7.42 -1.27 6.70
C PHE A 298 7.10 -0.57 8.02
N THR A 299 7.82 -0.96 9.07
CA THR A 299 7.63 -0.42 10.43
C THR A 299 8.52 0.80 10.63
N SER A 300 7.92 1.98 10.77
CA SER A 300 8.66 3.25 10.90
C SER A 300 9.02 3.60 12.34
N ARG A 301 8.19 3.17 13.31
CA ARG A 301 8.41 3.34 14.74
C ARG A 301 7.63 2.29 15.52
N LYS A 302 7.93 2.17 16.81
CA LYS A 302 7.26 1.24 17.73
C LYS A 302 6.72 1.87 19.00
N ASP A 303 6.96 3.16 19.19
CA ASP A 303 6.54 3.92 20.36
C ASP A 303 5.54 5.00 19.93
N TYR A 304 4.41 5.05 20.63
CA TYR A 304 3.24 5.87 20.27
C TYR A 304 2.73 6.61 21.49
N PRO A 305 2.45 7.93 21.43
CA PRO A 305 1.90 8.64 22.58
C PRO A 305 0.51 8.12 22.96
N ASP A 306 0.15 8.19 24.25
CA ASP A 306 -1.23 8.10 24.72
C ASP A 306 -1.68 9.46 25.22
N ALA A 307 -2.64 10.06 24.51
CA ALA A 307 -3.18 11.37 24.87
C ALA A 307 -4.33 11.31 25.90
N LEU A 308 -4.94 10.15 26.12
CA LEU A 308 -6.05 10.00 27.08
C LEU A 308 -5.57 9.67 28.49
N HIS A 309 -4.47 8.94 28.64
CA HIS A 309 -3.93 8.56 29.96
C HIS A 309 -2.48 9.03 30.16
N PRO A 310 -2.25 10.34 30.33
CA PRO A 310 -0.92 10.87 30.62
C PRO A 310 -0.42 10.34 31.98
N THR A 311 0.82 9.83 32.04
CA THR A 311 1.43 9.43 33.32
C THR A 311 2.22 10.57 33.95
N PRO A 312 2.48 10.57 35.28
CA PRO A 312 3.31 11.59 35.95
C PRO A 312 4.75 11.74 35.40
N ARG A 313 5.21 10.81 34.56
CA ARG A 313 6.51 10.85 33.85
C ARG A 313 6.38 11.35 32.39
N GLY A 314 5.26 11.94 32.01
CA GLY A 314 4.89 12.25 30.61
C GLY A 314 4.17 11.09 29.92
N ASN A 315 3.63 11.32 28.72
CA ASN A 315 2.97 10.30 27.89
C ASN A 315 3.96 9.15 27.61
N ARG A 316 3.85 8.05 28.37
CA ARG A 316 4.54 6.79 28.05
C ARG A 316 3.76 6.08 26.93
N PRO A 317 4.44 5.29 26.09
CA PRO A 317 3.75 4.63 25.00
C PRO A 317 2.77 3.57 25.50
N ASN A 318 1.50 3.67 25.11
CA ASN A 318 0.48 2.65 25.40
C ASN A 318 0.68 1.37 24.58
N VAL A 319 1.45 1.45 23.51
CA VAL A 319 1.69 0.32 22.61
C VAL A 319 3.17 0.26 22.30
N VAL A 320 3.88 -0.61 23.00
CA VAL A 320 5.06 -1.23 22.42
C VAL A 320 4.52 -2.36 21.55
N LEU A 321 4.77 -2.31 20.24
CA LEU A 321 4.56 -3.47 19.38
C LEU A 321 5.52 -4.59 19.85
N ASN A 322 5.03 -5.43 20.76
CA ASN A 322 5.73 -6.61 21.24
C ASN A 322 5.74 -7.67 20.14
N GLY A 323 6.94 -8.02 19.67
CA GLY A 323 7.22 -9.21 18.88
C GLY A 323 6.95 -9.11 17.38
N ILE A 324 7.93 -9.57 16.59
CA ILE A 324 8.00 -9.73 15.12
C ILE A 324 8.54 -8.52 14.34
N ASP A 325 7.89 -7.35 14.35
CA ASP A 325 8.36 -6.24 13.49
C ASP A 325 9.69 -5.64 13.95
N GLN A 326 10.48 -5.06 13.04
CA GLN A 326 11.69 -4.30 13.39
C GLN A 326 11.64 -2.94 12.70
N VAL A 327 12.05 -1.88 13.41
CA VAL A 327 12.05 -0.53 12.85
C VAL A 327 12.97 -0.49 11.62
N GLY A 328 12.44 0.03 10.52
CA GLY A 328 13.12 0.10 9.23
C GLY A 328 13.06 -1.16 8.39
N LEU A 329 12.45 -2.25 8.88
CA LEU A 329 12.21 -3.49 8.13
C LEU A 329 10.73 -3.64 7.76
N ARG A 330 10.46 -4.56 6.82
CA ARG A 330 9.11 -4.91 6.37
C ARG A 330 8.24 -5.30 7.57
N SER A 331 6.98 -4.87 7.55
CA SER A 331 5.98 -5.30 8.54
C SER A 331 5.53 -6.74 8.27
N TYR A 332 5.40 -7.56 9.30
CA TYR A 332 5.16 -9.00 9.19
C TYR A 332 3.95 -9.33 8.31
N PHE A 333 2.87 -8.58 8.45
CA PHE A 333 1.61 -8.76 7.74
C PHE A 333 1.67 -8.33 6.26
N SER A 334 2.65 -7.54 5.81
CA SER A 334 2.62 -7.00 4.43
C SER A 334 2.60 -8.12 3.39
N SER A 335 1.57 -8.23 2.56
CA SER A 335 1.51 -9.34 1.58
C SER A 335 2.76 -9.46 0.70
N ASN A 336 3.10 -10.70 0.37
CA ASN A 336 4.34 -11.03 -0.32
C ASN A 336 4.10 -11.13 -1.83
N GLY A 337 5.09 -10.67 -2.59
CA GLY A 337 5.24 -11.07 -3.97
C GLY A 337 5.85 -12.48 -4.12
N PRO A 338 6.37 -12.79 -5.32
CA PRO A 338 6.16 -12.02 -6.54
C PRO A 338 4.69 -12.06 -6.97
N GLY A 339 4.26 -11.10 -7.78
CA GLY A 339 3.01 -11.27 -8.54
C GLY A 339 3.21 -12.29 -9.66
N LEU A 340 2.11 -12.73 -10.28
CA LEU A 340 2.16 -13.62 -11.45
C LEU A 340 2.28 -12.87 -12.78
N ASP A 341 2.24 -11.54 -12.77
CA ASP A 341 2.62 -10.71 -13.92
C ASP A 341 4.14 -10.82 -14.15
N THR A 342 4.54 -11.51 -15.23
CA THR A 342 5.96 -11.69 -15.58
C THR A 342 6.63 -10.41 -16.09
N LEU A 343 5.86 -9.37 -16.40
CA LEU A 343 6.38 -8.10 -16.91
C LEU A 343 6.62 -7.05 -15.80
N ARG A 344 5.94 -7.20 -14.65
CA ARG A 344 5.89 -6.15 -13.62
C ARG A 344 6.10 -6.75 -12.25
N VAL A 345 7.01 -6.14 -11.51
CA VAL A 345 7.33 -6.57 -10.16
C VAL A 345 6.29 -6.08 -9.15
N ARG A 346 6.03 -6.91 -8.13
CA ARG A 346 5.09 -6.65 -7.03
C ARG A 346 5.67 -7.22 -5.73
N PRO A 347 5.80 -6.43 -4.64
CA PRO A 347 5.48 -5.00 -4.52
C PRO A 347 6.40 -4.11 -5.35
N THR A 348 5.95 -2.89 -5.65
CA THR A 348 6.80 -1.84 -6.22
C THR A 348 7.70 -1.25 -5.13
N VAL A 349 7.15 -0.90 -3.97
CA VAL A 349 7.86 -0.23 -2.87
C VAL A 349 7.22 -0.51 -1.51
N LEU A 350 7.96 -0.31 -0.42
CA LEU A 350 7.39 -0.26 0.93
C LEU A 350 7.24 1.18 1.43
N ALA A 351 6.18 1.45 2.20
CA ALA A 351 5.97 2.71 2.92
C ALA A 351 5.56 2.46 4.38
N PRO A 352 5.57 3.47 5.27
CA PRO A 352 5.12 3.31 6.65
C PRO A 352 3.67 2.81 6.69
N GLY A 353 3.43 1.63 7.28
CA GLY A 353 2.09 1.05 7.40
C GLY A 353 1.82 0.32 8.71
N SER A 354 2.84 0.12 9.55
CA SER A 354 2.65 -0.42 10.91
C SER A 354 2.34 0.72 11.87
N MET A 355 1.11 0.71 12.40
CA MET A 355 0.61 1.62 13.44
C MET A 355 0.76 3.11 13.08
N VAL A 356 0.37 3.51 11.87
CA VAL A 356 0.48 4.91 11.42
C VAL A 356 -0.56 5.78 12.13
N CYS A 357 -0.13 6.89 12.76
CA CYS A 357 -1.05 7.86 13.35
C CYS A 357 -1.66 8.76 12.28
N SER A 358 -2.97 8.90 12.30
CA SER A 358 -3.76 9.76 11.41
C SER A 358 -5.10 10.13 12.08
N ALA A 359 -5.94 10.90 11.39
CA ALA A 359 -7.27 11.26 11.89
C ALA A 359 -8.17 10.02 12.07
N LEU A 360 -8.98 10.02 13.13
CA LEU A 360 -10.02 9.03 13.39
C LEU A 360 -11.40 9.66 13.19
N ASN A 361 -12.33 8.90 12.62
CA ASN A 361 -13.71 9.37 12.48
C ASN A 361 -14.50 9.13 13.77
N ALA A 362 -14.71 10.21 14.53
CA ALA A 362 -15.50 10.17 15.77
C ALA A 362 -16.99 9.84 15.56
N LEU A 363 -17.48 9.92 14.33
CA LEU A 363 -18.87 9.65 13.93
C LEU A 363 -19.06 8.25 13.35
N ALA A 364 -17.99 7.48 13.21
CA ALA A 364 -18.09 6.11 12.73
C ALA A 364 -18.90 5.24 13.72
N PRO A 365 -19.79 4.36 13.24
CA PRO A 365 -20.52 3.43 14.10
C PRO A 365 -19.55 2.61 14.99
N GLY A 366 -19.86 2.54 16.29
CA GLY A 366 -19.03 1.80 17.25
C GLY A 366 -17.74 2.50 17.67
N PHE A 367 -17.45 3.71 17.19
CA PHE A 367 -16.31 4.48 17.66
C PHE A 367 -16.43 4.76 19.17
N ASN A 368 -15.42 4.32 19.92
CA ASN A 368 -15.28 4.63 21.33
C ASN A 368 -13.80 4.96 21.61
N PRO A 369 -13.46 6.22 21.98
CA PRO A 369 -12.08 6.62 22.23
C PRO A 369 -11.49 5.94 23.47
N GLU A 370 -12.31 5.44 24.41
CA GLU A 370 -11.90 4.73 25.62
C GLU A 370 -11.78 3.21 25.41
N ALA A 371 -12.12 2.69 24.23
CA ALA A 371 -12.02 1.26 23.95
C ALA A 371 -10.56 0.81 23.92
N LYS A 372 -10.26 -0.35 24.51
CA LYS A 372 -8.89 -0.92 24.55
C LYS A 372 -8.30 -1.20 23.16
N THR A 373 -9.14 -1.30 22.14
CA THR A 373 -8.78 -1.55 20.73
C THR A 373 -8.54 -0.25 19.96
N THR A 374 -8.84 0.91 20.55
CA THR A 374 -8.67 2.22 19.93
C THR A 374 -7.42 2.91 20.50
N PHE A 375 -6.48 3.27 19.63
CA PHE A 375 -5.24 3.94 20.05
C PHE A 375 -5.30 5.43 19.79
N ILE A 376 -5.46 6.24 20.84
CA ILE A 376 -5.52 7.71 20.74
C ILE A 376 -4.14 8.33 20.99
N ALA A 377 -3.57 8.90 19.93
CA ALA A 377 -2.27 9.56 19.92
C ALA A 377 -2.35 11.05 20.24
N ASP A 378 -3.46 11.71 19.89
CA ASP A 378 -3.72 13.11 20.21
C ASP A 378 -5.22 13.45 20.14
N VAL A 379 -5.61 14.52 20.85
CA VAL A 379 -6.97 15.04 20.91
C VAL A 379 -6.95 16.54 20.66
N LEU A 380 -7.58 16.95 19.56
CA LEU A 380 -7.70 18.35 19.19
C LEU A 380 -9.11 18.87 19.47
N LYS A 381 -9.22 19.93 20.28
CA LYS A 381 -10.49 20.65 20.50
C LYS A 381 -10.55 21.92 19.65
N ARG A 382 -11.65 22.12 18.92
CA ARG A 382 -11.95 23.34 18.16
C ARG A 382 -13.41 23.73 18.39
N GLY A 383 -13.62 24.78 19.19
CA GLY A 383 -14.96 25.11 19.70
C GLY A 383 -15.53 23.91 20.48
N ASP A 384 -16.77 23.55 20.18
CA ASP A 384 -17.46 22.42 20.83
C ASP A 384 -17.14 21.06 20.20
N ARG A 385 -16.33 21.03 19.14
CA ARG A 385 -15.95 19.78 18.45
C ARG A 385 -14.62 19.24 18.98
N THR A 386 -14.61 17.94 19.21
CA THR A 386 -13.41 17.18 19.58
C THR A 386 -13.03 16.25 18.42
N TYR A 387 -11.77 16.31 18.00
CA TYR A 387 -11.20 15.50 16.93
C TYR A 387 -10.12 14.59 17.50
N TYR A 388 -10.14 13.33 17.09
CA TYR A 388 -9.24 12.31 17.61
C TYR A 388 -8.23 11.92 16.53
N TYR A 389 -6.98 11.74 16.95
CA TYR A 389 -5.91 11.20 16.12
C TYR A 389 -5.40 9.93 16.75
N GLY A 390 -5.12 8.92 15.93
CA GLY A 390 -4.80 7.60 16.41
C GLY A 390 -4.19 6.68 15.38
N ALA A 391 -3.72 5.52 15.85
CA ALA A 391 -2.93 4.59 15.05
C ALA A 391 -3.78 3.46 14.47
N MET A 392 -3.64 3.22 13.16
CA MET A 392 -4.11 2.01 12.48
C MET A 392 -2.94 1.30 11.79
N GLN A 393 -3.10 0.01 11.52
CA GLN A 393 -2.07 -0.83 10.91
C GLN A 393 -2.59 -1.50 9.63
N GLY A 394 -1.78 -1.47 8.57
CA GLY A 394 -2.05 -2.17 7.32
C GLY A 394 -1.30 -1.56 6.14
N THR A 395 -1.23 -2.29 5.03
CA THR A 395 -0.82 -1.73 3.73
C THR A 395 -1.82 -0.67 3.24
N SER A 396 -3.05 -0.68 3.76
CA SER A 396 -4.03 0.41 3.63
C SER A 396 -3.54 1.76 4.17
N MET A 397 -2.58 1.79 5.11
CA MET A 397 -1.94 3.02 5.61
C MET A 397 -0.66 3.35 4.84
N ALA A 398 0.04 2.33 4.32
CA ALA A 398 1.23 2.52 3.49
C ALA A 398 0.88 3.10 2.10
N SER A 399 -0.19 2.61 1.48
CA SER A 399 -0.67 3.07 0.17
C SER A 399 -0.93 4.59 0.12
N PRO A 400 -1.73 5.21 1.02
CA PRO A 400 -1.99 6.64 0.98
C PRO A 400 -0.75 7.48 1.29
N PHE A 401 0.22 6.95 2.05
CA PHE A 401 1.51 7.62 2.24
C PHE A 401 2.23 7.79 0.89
N VAL A 402 2.29 6.71 0.09
CA VAL A 402 2.85 6.77 -1.27
C VAL A 402 2.00 7.65 -2.19
N ALA A 403 0.67 7.61 -2.07
CA ALA A 403 -0.20 8.48 -2.85
C ALA A 403 0.09 9.96 -2.61
N GLY A 404 0.31 10.35 -1.36
CA GLY A 404 0.75 11.71 -1.01
C GLY A 404 2.16 12.04 -1.56
N CYS A 405 3.12 11.11 -1.50
CA CYS A 405 4.42 11.30 -2.15
C CYS A 405 4.29 11.55 -3.66
N VAL A 406 3.48 10.72 -4.34
CA VAL A 406 3.22 10.85 -5.78
C VAL A 406 2.50 12.17 -6.09
N ALA A 407 1.57 12.63 -5.24
CA ALA A 407 0.91 13.93 -5.41
C ALA A 407 1.93 15.09 -5.34
N LEU A 408 2.89 15.04 -4.41
CA LEU A 408 3.99 16.02 -4.36
C LEU A 408 4.88 15.95 -5.62
N TRP A 409 5.18 14.74 -6.10
CA TRP A 409 5.99 14.57 -7.32
C TRP A 409 5.25 15.07 -8.57
N LEU A 410 3.93 14.88 -8.64
CA LEU A 410 3.09 15.41 -9.70
C LEU A 410 2.96 16.94 -9.64
N GLN A 411 2.99 17.54 -8.45
CA GLN A 411 3.06 18.99 -8.31
C GLN A 411 4.38 19.55 -8.89
N ALA A 412 5.47 18.79 -8.79
CA ALA A 412 6.76 19.12 -9.38
C ALA A 412 6.79 18.86 -10.89
N SER A 413 6.20 17.75 -11.34
CA SER A 413 6.13 17.35 -12.74
C SER A 413 4.76 16.74 -13.07
N PRO A 414 3.81 17.53 -13.62
CA PRO A 414 2.42 17.12 -13.76
C PRO A 414 2.18 16.08 -14.88
N THR A 415 3.22 15.74 -15.65
CA THR A 415 3.14 14.80 -16.77
C THR A 415 3.75 13.44 -16.46
N LEU A 416 4.20 13.18 -15.23
CA LEU A 416 4.74 11.87 -14.84
C LEU A 416 3.71 10.76 -15.14
N THR A 417 4.19 9.69 -15.77
CA THR A 417 3.42 8.49 -16.04
C THR A 417 3.64 7.44 -14.93
N PRO A 418 2.81 6.39 -14.84
CA PRO A 418 3.07 5.29 -13.92
C PRO A 418 4.46 4.64 -14.07
N ALA A 419 4.98 4.60 -15.31
CA ALA A 419 6.33 4.10 -15.57
C ALA A 419 7.40 5.04 -15.00
N ASP A 420 7.25 6.36 -15.17
CA ASP A 420 8.18 7.34 -14.60
C ASP A 420 8.17 7.30 -13.07
N ILE A 421 7.00 7.16 -12.44
CA ILE A 421 6.88 7.00 -10.98
C ILE A 421 7.60 5.72 -10.52
N THR A 422 7.42 4.61 -11.24
CA THR A 422 8.14 3.36 -10.94
C THR A 422 9.65 3.52 -11.05
N ASP A 423 10.12 4.23 -12.09
CA ASP A 423 11.54 4.48 -12.30
C ASP A 423 12.14 5.42 -11.24
N ILE A 424 11.43 6.48 -10.87
CA ILE A 424 11.77 7.35 -9.75
C ILE A 424 11.92 6.53 -8.48
N ILE A 425 10.97 5.65 -8.17
CA ILE A 425 11.03 4.76 -7.00
C ILE A 425 12.25 3.85 -7.07
N ARG A 426 12.46 3.17 -8.20
CA ARG A 426 13.61 2.28 -8.43
C ARG A 426 14.95 2.99 -8.14
N HIS A 427 15.08 4.24 -8.54
CA HIS A 427 16.33 5.00 -8.37
C HIS A 427 16.44 5.77 -7.05
N SER A 428 15.36 5.96 -6.30
CA SER A 428 15.35 6.75 -5.06
C SER A 428 15.20 5.93 -3.78
N ALA A 429 14.60 4.74 -3.84
CA ALA A 429 14.24 3.94 -2.67
C ALA A 429 15.45 3.54 -1.81
N ARG A 430 15.24 3.50 -0.49
CA ARG A 430 16.23 3.05 0.50
C ARG A 430 16.16 1.54 0.66
N ARG A 431 17.21 0.85 0.20
CA ARG A 431 17.35 -0.61 0.31
C ARG A 431 17.99 -1.01 1.65
N PRO A 432 17.26 -1.66 2.56
CA PRO A 432 17.86 -2.18 3.79
C PRO A 432 18.85 -3.33 3.48
N SER A 433 19.81 -3.55 4.38
CA SER A 433 20.89 -4.55 4.21
C SER A 433 20.38 -5.98 3.99
N VAL A 434 19.21 -6.33 4.55
CA VAL A 434 18.54 -7.62 4.36
C VAL A 434 18.19 -7.94 2.91
N MET A 435 18.13 -6.94 2.02
CA MET A 435 17.99 -7.15 0.58
C MET A 435 19.29 -7.62 -0.10
N GLN A 436 20.42 -7.67 0.62
CA GLN A 436 21.71 -8.17 0.12
C GLN A 436 22.16 -7.52 -1.20
N LYS A 437 21.96 -6.20 -1.33
CA LYS A 437 22.23 -5.40 -2.55
C LYS A 437 21.38 -5.77 -3.76
N ALA A 438 20.40 -6.67 -3.64
CA ALA A 438 19.41 -6.90 -4.69
C ALA A 438 18.69 -5.57 -5.00
N GLU A 439 18.49 -5.30 -6.29
CA GLU A 439 17.79 -4.10 -6.71
C GLU A 439 16.32 -4.13 -6.28
N TRP A 440 15.73 -5.33 -6.34
CA TRP A 440 14.34 -5.62 -6.00
C TRP A 440 14.24 -6.99 -5.30
N THR A 441 13.28 -7.17 -4.38
CA THR A 441 12.90 -8.49 -3.85
C THR A 441 11.38 -8.64 -3.70
N PRO A 442 10.85 -9.88 -3.70
CA PRO A 442 9.42 -10.16 -3.47
C PRO A 442 8.84 -9.61 -2.16
N LEU A 443 9.70 -9.36 -1.17
CA LEU A 443 9.29 -8.87 0.15
C LEU A 443 9.46 -7.35 0.28
N TYR A 444 10.46 -6.76 -0.38
CA TYR A 444 10.82 -5.35 -0.16
C TYR A 444 10.54 -4.43 -1.35
N GLY A 445 10.13 -4.97 -2.49
CA GLY A 445 10.03 -4.17 -3.70
C GLY A 445 11.40 -3.60 -4.06
N TYR A 446 11.45 -2.36 -4.56
CA TYR A 446 12.69 -1.61 -4.72
C TYR A 446 13.29 -1.09 -3.40
N GLY A 447 12.65 -1.36 -2.25
CA GLY A 447 13.05 -0.90 -0.93
C GLY A 447 11.98 0.00 -0.30
N ARG A 448 12.38 0.83 0.66
CA ARG A 448 11.51 1.80 1.33
C ARG A 448 11.46 3.10 0.55
N ILE A 449 10.27 3.69 0.40
CA ILE A 449 10.09 4.95 -0.31
C ILE A 449 10.96 6.07 0.29
N ASP A 450 11.56 6.89 -0.58
CA ASP A 450 12.25 8.12 -0.20
C ASP A 450 11.59 9.29 -0.92
N ALA A 451 10.64 9.94 -0.23
CA ALA A 451 9.85 11.04 -0.78
C ALA A 451 10.73 12.18 -1.32
N TYR A 452 11.81 12.50 -0.60
CA TYR A 452 12.71 13.60 -0.94
C TYR A 452 13.56 13.29 -2.16
N LYS A 453 14.25 12.15 -2.17
CA LYS A 453 15.05 11.75 -3.35
C LYS A 453 14.17 11.57 -4.58
N GLY A 454 12.96 11.06 -4.41
CA GLY A 454 11.99 10.96 -5.50
C GLY A 454 11.59 12.34 -6.06
N LEU A 455 11.39 13.34 -5.20
CA LEU A 455 11.07 14.72 -5.61
C LEU A 455 12.21 15.32 -6.45
N LEU A 456 13.48 15.08 -6.08
CA LEU A 456 14.62 15.56 -6.87
C LEU A 456 14.64 14.98 -8.28
N LEU A 457 14.27 13.70 -8.44
CA LEU A 457 14.15 13.06 -9.75
C LEU A 457 12.94 13.58 -10.53
N ALA A 458 11.80 13.81 -9.86
CA ALA A 458 10.62 14.42 -10.48
C ALA A 458 10.92 15.83 -11.02
N LEU A 459 11.66 16.66 -10.29
CA LEU A 459 12.09 17.98 -10.75
C LEU A 459 13.02 17.91 -11.97
N LYS A 460 13.93 16.92 -12.00
CA LYS A 460 14.77 16.66 -13.19
C LYS A 460 13.94 16.25 -14.39
N HIS A 461 12.92 15.40 -14.18
CA HIS A 461 11.98 15.02 -15.23
C HIS A 461 11.17 16.23 -15.77
N ALA A 462 10.73 17.15 -14.91
CA ALA A 462 10.04 18.36 -15.37
C ALA A 462 10.89 19.22 -16.33
N ALA A 463 12.22 19.24 -16.14
CA ALA A 463 13.12 19.98 -17.00
C ALA A 463 13.22 19.38 -18.42
N THR A 464 13.11 18.04 -18.56
CA THR A 464 13.18 17.37 -19.86
C THR A 464 11.91 17.54 -20.69
N THR A 465 10.77 17.83 -20.04
CA THR A 465 9.49 18.10 -20.72
C THR A 465 9.25 19.57 -21.04
N GLY A 466 10.22 20.45 -20.74
CA GLY A 466 10.11 21.90 -21.02
C GLY A 466 9.17 22.65 -20.07
N ILE A 467 8.70 22.01 -18.99
CA ILE A 467 7.87 22.63 -17.95
C ILE A 467 8.81 23.36 -16.97
N ALA A 468 9.47 24.41 -17.45
CA ALA A 468 10.21 25.33 -16.60
C ALA A 468 9.22 26.33 -15.97
N ARG A 469 9.19 26.42 -14.64
CA ARG A 469 8.50 27.55 -13.99
C ARG A 469 9.22 28.85 -14.39
N PRO A 470 8.51 29.88 -14.89
CA PRO A 470 9.13 31.15 -15.24
C PRO A 470 9.92 31.75 -14.06
N GLY A 471 11.01 32.42 -14.41
CA GLY A 471 12.06 32.90 -13.50
C GLY A 471 11.60 33.88 -12.41
N HIS A 472 12.48 33.97 -11.41
CA HIS A 472 12.41 34.78 -10.18
C HIS A 472 11.33 34.32 -9.20
N SER A 473 11.64 33.23 -8.48
CA SER A 473 10.94 32.88 -7.26
C SER A 473 11.39 33.81 -6.13
N ALA A 474 10.44 34.45 -5.43
CA ALA A 474 10.71 35.16 -4.17
C ALA A 474 11.33 34.24 -3.10
N ALA A 475 11.18 32.92 -3.26
CA ALA A 475 11.87 31.88 -2.50
C ALA A 475 12.73 31.04 -3.47
N PRO A 476 13.96 31.48 -3.81
CA PRO A 476 14.81 30.77 -4.78
C PRO A 476 15.28 29.41 -4.26
N VAL A 477 15.20 29.20 -2.94
CA VAL A 477 15.64 27.98 -2.26
C VAL A 477 14.66 27.55 -1.17
N SER A 478 14.59 26.24 -0.96
CA SER A 478 13.96 25.61 0.20
C SER A 478 15.04 25.09 1.15
N LEU A 479 14.82 25.21 2.46
CA LEU A 479 15.83 24.91 3.48
C LEU A 479 15.34 23.79 4.41
N SER A 480 16.18 22.77 4.61
CA SER A 480 16.02 21.79 5.68
C SER A 480 17.25 21.87 6.58
N LEU A 481 17.07 22.35 7.81
CA LEU A 481 18.16 22.65 8.73
C LEU A 481 18.10 21.69 9.92
N THR A 482 18.70 20.50 9.80
CA THR A 482 18.78 19.52 10.89
C THR A 482 20.16 19.53 11.54
N PRO A 483 20.34 18.93 12.72
CA PRO A 483 21.66 18.79 13.33
C PRO A 483 22.65 18.01 12.45
N GLU A 484 22.17 17.04 11.68
CA GLU A 484 23.05 16.17 10.89
C GLU A 484 23.49 16.86 9.59
N ALA A 485 22.63 17.68 9.01
CA ALA A 485 22.93 18.41 7.77
C ALA A 485 21.98 19.60 7.53
N TRP A 486 22.54 20.64 6.92
CA TRP A 486 21.81 21.76 6.35
C TRP A 486 21.72 21.60 4.84
N ARG A 487 20.50 21.40 4.34
CA ARG A 487 20.22 21.16 2.92
C ARG A 487 19.56 22.38 2.30
N ILE A 488 20.08 22.80 1.16
CA ILE A 488 19.64 23.96 0.39
C ILE A 488 19.23 23.45 -0.98
N LEU A 489 17.93 23.38 -1.22
CA LEU A 489 17.35 22.93 -2.49
C LEU A 489 17.00 24.14 -3.36
N PHE A 490 17.50 24.18 -4.60
CA PHE A 490 17.17 25.24 -5.56
C PHE A 490 15.80 24.99 -6.19
N ASN A 491 14.87 25.94 -5.98
CA ASN A 491 13.49 25.85 -6.42
C ASN A 491 13.29 26.27 -7.88
N ALA A 492 14.28 26.95 -8.47
CA ALA A 492 14.28 27.43 -9.85
C ALA A 492 15.73 27.41 -10.41
N PRO A 493 15.91 27.40 -11.74
CA PRO A 493 17.22 27.61 -12.35
C PRO A 493 17.73 29.04 -12.04
N GLU A 494 18.97 29.15 -11.59
CA GLU A 494 19.64 30.46 -11.39
C GLU A 494 20.86 30.56 -12.31
N SER A 495 21.30 31.77 -12.67
CA SER A 495 22.54 31.93 -13.46
C SER A 495 23.80 31.72 -12.60
N GLN A 496 23.72 32.04 -11.31
CA GLN A 496 24.75 31.80 -10.30
C GLN A 496 24.11 31.75 -8.91
N ALA A 497 24.79 31.10 -7.96
CA ALA A 497 24.44 31.23 -6.55
C ALA A 497 25.67 31.14 -5.66
N VAL A 498 25.69 31.90 -4.57
CA VAL A 498 26.74 31.84 -3.54
C VAL A 498 26.11 31.46 -2.21
N VAL A 499 26.55 30.34 -1.66
CA VAL A 499 26.16 29.86 -0.33
C VAL A 499 27.31 30.12 0.63
N THR A 500 27.05 30.85 1.71
CA THR A 500 28.04 31.20 2.73
C THR A 500 27.51 30.87 4.12
N VAL A 501 28.35 30.26 4.97
CA VAL A 501 28.12 30.15 6.41
C VAL A 501 29.17 30.99 7.12
N SER A 502 28.73 31.90 7.99
CA SER A 502 29.59 32.82 8.74
C SER A 502 29.34 32.73 10.24
N ALA A 503 30.36 33.01 11.03
CA ALA A 503 30.23 33.28 12.46
C ALA A 503 29.58 34.66 12.70
N LEU A 504 29.09 34.91 13.94
CA LEU A 504 28.49 36.20 14.30
C LEU A 504 29.47 37.38 14.24
N ASP A 505 30.77 37.10 14.32
CA ASP A 505 31.84 38.08 14.12
C ASP A 505 32.10 38.41 12.63
N GLY A 506 31.35 37.82 11.71
CA GLY A 506 31.45 38.03 10.27
C GLY A 506 32.47 37.13 9.56
N ARG A 507 33.26 36.32 10.28
CA ARG A 507 34.23 35.40 9.68
C ARG A 507 33.50 34.32 8.87
N THR A 508 33.87 34.18 7.60
CA THR A 508 33.34 33.11 6.74
C THR A 508 33.96 31.77 7.13
N LEU A 509 33.11 30.79 7.41
CA LEU A 509 33.51 29.44 7.81
C LEU A 509 33.36 28.44 6.66
N PHE A 510 32.39 28.69 5.76
CA PHE A 510 32.17 27.90 4.55
C PHE A 510 31.68 28.83 3.45
N SER A 511 32.16 28.62 2.22
CA SER A 511 31.60 29.28 1.04
C SER A 511 31.63 28.35 -0.16
N ARG A 512 30.53 28.31 -0.92
CA ARG A 512 30.41 27.58 -2.16
C ARG A 512 29.73 28.45 -3.20
N THR A 513 30.41 28.64 -4.34
CA THR A 513 29.86 29.30 -5.52
C THR A 513 29.40 28.24 -6.51
N LEU A 514 28.18 28.38 -7.01
CA LEU A 514 27.56 27.51 -8.00
C LEU A 514 27.39 28.29 -9.29
N SER A 515 27.86 27.71 -10.39
CA SER A 515 27.60 28.23 -11.74
C SER A 515 26.37 27.54 -12.29
N ARG A 516 25.34 28.33 -12.64
CA ARG A 516 24.09 27.89 -13.25
C ARG A 516 23.37 26.73 -12.52
N PRO A 517 23.10 26.82 -11.20
CA PRO A 517 22.39 25.73 -10.52
C PRO A 517 20.98 25.57 -11.11
N ALA A 518 20.66 24.35 -11.55
CA ALA A 518 19.35 24.00 -12.08
C ALA A 518 18.33 23.78 -10.96
N GLN A 519 17.04 23.83 -11.28
CA GLN A 519 15.99 23.41 -10.36
C GLN A 519 16.22 21.97 -9.88
N GLY A 520 16.07 21.73 -8.59
CA GLY A 520 16.37 20.44 -7.96
C GLY A 520 17.86 20.22 -7.63
N SER A 521 18.75 21.15 -7.95
CA SER A 521 20.13 21.12 -7.46
C SER A 521 20.16 21.32 -5.94
N GLU A 522 21.09 20.65 -5.26
CA GLU A 522 21.19 20.72 -3.80
C GLU A 522 22.62 21.09 -3.37
N VAL A 523 22.72 21.93 -2.34
CA VAL A 523 23.93 22.06 -1.52
C VAL A 523 23.65 21.48 -0.14
N VAL A 524 24.46 20.50 0.25
CA VAL A 524 24.44 19.92 1.60
C VAL A 524 25.69 20.40 2.33
N ILE A 525 25.47 20.93 3.54
CA ILE A 525 26.53 21.33 4.47
C ILE A 525 26.34 20.49 5.73
N THR A 526 27.40 19.83 6.18
CA THR A 526 27.44 19.02 7.40
C THR A 526 28.37 19.69 8.41
N PRO A 527 28.29 19.33 9.71
CA PRO A 527 29.25 19.84 10.69
C PRO A 527 30.72 19.55 10.35
N ALA A 528 30.99 18.49 9.58
CA ALA A 528 32.34 18.13 9.12
C ALA A 528 32.89 19.07 8.04
N ASP A 529 32.03 19.82 7.36
CA ASP A 529 32.42 20.84 6.37
C ASP A 529 32.85 22.15 7.03
N LEU A 530 32.69 22.27 8.36
CA LEU A 530 33.06 23.45 9.14
C LEU A 530 34.35 23.25 9.92
N PRO A 531 35.11 24.32 10.20
CA PRO A 531 36.26 24.25 11.10
C PRO A 531 35.86 23.75 12.49
N SER A 532 36.73 22.96 13.15
CA SER A 532 36.50 22.41 14.50
C SER A 532 36.26 23.48 15.60
N ALA A 533 36.73 24.71 15.35
CA ALA A 533 36.51 25.87 16.22
C ALA A 533 35.26 26.70 15.86
N ALA A 534 34.34 26.17 15.04
CA ALA A 534 33.13 26.88 14.65
C ALA A 534 32.23 27.20 15.87
N PRO A 535 31.77 28.45 16.02
CA PRO A 535 30.88 28.87 17.12
C PRO A 535 29.54 28.10 17.12
N GLY A 536 28.85 28.13 18.27
CA GLY A 536 27.53 27.51 18.45
C GLY A 536 26.41 28.20 17.66
N ILE A 537 26.52 29.50 17.35
CA ILE A 537 25.55 30.24 16.54
C ILE A 537 26.22 30.74 15.26
N LEU A 538 25.58 30.48 14.11
CA LEU A 538 26.09 30.79 12.78
C LEU A 538 25.01 31.46 11.92
N LEU A 539 25.44 32.09 10.82
CA LEU A 539 24.58 32.73 9.82
C LEU A 539 24.77 32.04 8.46
N LEU A 540 23.71 31.45 7.93
CA LEU A 540 23.62 30.98 6.55
C LEU A 540 23.13 32.13 5.68
N ARG A 541 23.87 32.44 4.61
CA ARG A 541 23.49 33.41 3.59
C ARG A 541 23.58 32.77 2.21
N ILE A 542 22.51 32.90 1.44
CA ILE A 542 22.39 32.37 0.08
C ILE A 542 22.06 33.53 -0.83
N VAL A 543 22.91 33.77 -1.82
CA VAL A 543 22.78 34.89 -2.76
C VAL A 543 22.57 34.32 -4.15
N THR A 544 21.51 34.76 -4.81
CA THR A 544 21.21 34.54 -6.23
C THR A 544 21.06 35.91 -6.90
N PRO A 545 21.05 36.02 -8.24
CA PRO A 545 20.79 37.29 -8.92
C PRO A 545 19.49 37.96 -8.49
N GLY A 546 18.44 37.17 -8.21
CA GLY A 546 17.11 37.67 -7.89
C GLY A 546 16.79 37.79 -6.40
N ALA A 547 17.58 37.19 -5.50
CA ALA A 547 17.23 37.13 -4.08
C ALA A 547 18.42 36.83 -3.15
N VAL A 548 18.29 37.30 -1.90
CA VAL A 548 19.18 36.97 -0.78
C VAL A 548 18.35 36.33 0.32
N VAL A 549 18.73 35.11 0.72
CA VAL A 549 18.10 34.38 1.83
C VAL A 549 19.11 34.30 2.98
N THR A 550 18.69 34.69 4.18
CA THR A 550 19.51 34.58 5.39
C THR A 550 18.78 33.83 6.50
N ARG A 551 19.48 32.93 7.20
CA ARG A 551 18.96 32.17 8.34
C ARG A 551 20.01 32.04 9.43
N LYS A 552 19.54 32.11 10.69
CA LYS A 552 20.34 31.70 11.86
C LYS A 552 20.43 30.18 11.88
N LEU A 553 21.61 29.67 12.17
CA LEU A 553 21.90 28.25 12.37
C LEU A 553 22.50 28.04 13.76
N VAL A 554 22.36 26.81 14.26
CA VAL A 554 23.03 26.35 15.47
C VAL A 554 23.95 25.20 15.08
N ASN A 555 25.23 25.29 15.44
CA ASN A 555 26.20 24.22 15.20
C ASN A 555 26.00 23.15 16.28
N PRO A 556 25.52 21.94 15.94
CA PRO A 556 25.16 20.92 16.92
C PRO A 556 26.37 20.21 17.53
N ALA A 557 27.58 20.45 17.02
CA ALA A 557 28.80 19.93 17.63
C ALA A 557 29.20 20.67 18.93
N ARG A 558 28.42 21.66 19.39
CA ARG A 558 28.67 22.44 20.61
C ARG A 558 27.40 22.83 21.35
#